data_AF-A0A6J5X2U4-F1
#
_entry.id   AF-A0A6J5X2U4-F1
#
_cell.length_a   1.000
_cell.length_b   1.000
_cell.length_c   1.000
_cell.angle_alpha   90.00
_cell.angle_beta   90.00
_cell.angle_gamma   90.00
#
_symmetry.space_group_name_H-M   'P 1'
#
loop_
_entity.id
_entity.type
_entity.pdbx_description
1 polymer ?
#
loop_
_entity_poly.entity_id
_entity_poly.type
_entity_poly.pdbx_seq_one_letter_code
_entity_poly.pdbx_strand_id
1 'polypeptide(L)'
;MGMANAYSMINQELQNSVSEKEYLEKTNQEFKGKGRDATNLVVICDDTILVGVNTRVTCGQRKGFILDEKAKKLFTISDNILAVIAGDNNQCTEMLTYVKERMKYPVEIHREPYAGIRLAAIEAWRYCNFVTKFDGRALIVGWEKKDESYHPLTYLVSTSELIEKSTPYEALVNGSGGQYAYFYYEVYKKGNNREEIFELMKRALLFAAIFDENSGGIIRVVELKPLGHYELYHQPVLNVLFYHYNDFATPLSNSLFSLWYNSDYEYTHELNERVHDVFTRKFSGYSHTVVVGANRNFIVRLVHFNCDVGKLYGDLEWYHKHLATQLRPRHLDDLTVHSEVRALPWIVFEEFGASHILFGIPGWKLVEVLCNV
;
A
#
# COMPACT_ATOMS: atom_id res chain seq x y z
N MET A 1 13.57 -14.00 17.12
CA MET A 1 13.22 -14.69 15.86
C MET A 1 13.80 -13.86 14.71
N GLY A 2 14.58 -14.45 13.79
CA GLY A 2 15.18 -13.68 12.69
C GLY A 2 14.16 -13.35 11.59
N MET A 3 14.37 -12.25 10.84
CA MET A 3 13.41 -11.75 9.84
C MET A 3 13.00 -12.79 8.79
N ALA A 4 13.92 -13.68 8.39
CA ALA A 4 13.66 -14.74 7.42
C ALA A 4 12.57 -15.74 7.89
N ASN A 5 12.51 -16.02 9.20
CA ASN A 5 11.49 -16.92 9.75
C ASN A 5 10.13 -16.23 9.80
N ALA A 6 10.08 -14.94 10.11
CA ALA A 6 8.84 -14.17 10.09
C ALA A 6 8.28 -14.06 8.66
N TYR A 7 9.13 -13.78 7.66
CA TYR A 7 8.72 -13.71 6.26
C TYR A 7 8.25 -15.06 5.70
N SER A 8 8.97 -16.15 6.00
CA SER A 8 8.56 -17.51 5.62
C SER A 8 7.24 -17.90 6.27
N MET A 9 7.04 -17.56 7.56
CA MET A 9 5.77 -17.78 8.25
C MET A 9 4.63 -16.94 7.69
N ILE A 10 4.87 -15.66 7.37
CA ILE A 10 3.89 -14.78 6.73
C ILE A 10 3.47 -15.35 5.37
N ASN A 11 4.43 -15.74 4.53
CA ASN A 11 4.12 -16.35 3.24
C ASN A 11 3.43 -17.72 3.39
N GLN A 12 3.82 -18.52 4.37
CA GLN A 12 3.20 -19.83 4.62
C GLN A 12 1.78 -19.68 5.18
N GLU A 13 1.51 -18.73 6.08
CA GLU A 13 0.16 -18.43 6.59
C GLU A 13 -0.74 -17.83 5.50
N LEU A 14 -0.22 -16.91 4.67
CA LEU A 14 -0.95 -16.34 3.53
C LEU A 14 -1.23 -17.40 2.43
N GLN A 15 -0.29 -18.32 2.18
CA GLN A 15 -0.51 -19.44 1.26
C GLN A 15 -1.47 -20.49 1.82
N ASN A 16 -1.51 -20.66 3.15
CA ASN A 16 -2.40 -21.61 3.82
C ASN A 16 -3.82 -21.06 4.05
N SER A 17 -4.05 -19.74 3.91
CA SER A 17 -5.40 -19.17 3.81
C SER A 17 -6.02 -19.51 2.46
N VAL A 18 -6.42 -20.77 2.31
CA VAL A 18 -7.28 -21.29 1.25
C VAL A 18 -8.58 -20.49 1.23
N SER A 19 -8.71 -19.53 0.30
CA SER A 19 -9.99 -19.11 -0.33
C SER A 19 -9.86 -17.97 -1.34
N GLU A 20 -8.66 -17.47 -1.66
CA GLU A 20 -8.50 -16.35 -2.60
C GLU A 20 -9.16 -16.63 -3.97
N LYS A 21 -9.10 -17.87 -4.44
CA LYS A 21 -9.82 -18.35 -5.64
C LYS A 21 -11.35 -18.30 -5.52
N GLU A 22 -11.91 -18.64 -4.35
CA GLU A 22 -13.36 -18.64 -4.10
C GLU A 22 -13.92 -17.24 -3.87
N TYR A 23 -13.11 -16.34 -3.30
CA TYR A 23 -13.45 -14.93 -3.09
C TYR A 23 -13.44 -14.14 -4.42
N LEU A 24 -12.45 -14.41 -5.28
CA LEU A 24 -12.31 -13.76 -6.58
C LEU A 24 -13.33 -14.26 -7.62
N GLU A 25 -13.80 -15.51 -7.57
CA GLU A 25 -14.75 -16.04 -8.56
C GLU A 25 -16.18 -15.51 -8.41
N LYS A 26 -16.62 -15.15 -7.18
CA LYS A 26 -17.97 -14.61 -6.94
C LYS A 26 -18.16 -13.13 -7.32
N THR A 27 -17.08 -12.37 -7.52
CA THR A 27 -17.12 -10.90 -7.74
C THR A 27 -16.92 -10.47 -9.20
N ASN A 28 -16.75 -11.42 -10.14
CA ASN A 28 -16.25 -11.13 -11.49
C ASN A 28 -17.26 -10.62 -12.53
N GLN A 29 -18.56 -10.48 -12.26
CA GLN A 29 -19.53 -10.11 -13.32
C GLN A 29 -20.10 -8.67 -13.31
N GLU A 30 -19.81 -7.79 -12.34
CA GLU A 30 -20.52 -6.49 -12.29
C GLU A 30 -19.71 -5.17 -12.17
N PHE A 31 -18.37 -5.16 -12.14
CA PHE A 31 -17.66 -3.92 -11.74
C PHE A 31 -16.60 -3.43 -12.72
N LYS A 32 -17.03 -2.58 -13.67
CA LYS A 32 -16.16 -1.66 -14.42
C LYS A 32 -16.04 -0.34 -13.65
N GLY A 33 -14.82 0.09 -13.32
CA GLY A 33 -14.49 1.51 -13.07
C GLY A 33 -14.37 2.02 -11.62
N LYS A 34 -14.20 1.18 -10.61
CA LYS A 34 -14.10 1.64 -9.20
C LYS A 34 -12.72 1.34 -8.63
N GLY A 35 -12.06 2.39 -8.14
CA GLY A 35 -10.78 2.28 -7.47
C GLY A 35 -10.90 1.45 -6.20
N ARG A 36 -10.09 0.41 -6.04
CA ARG A 36 -10.12 -0.52 -4.89
C ARG A 36 -8.85 -0.39 -4.06
N ASP A 37 -9.02 -0.74 -2.79
CA ASP A 37 -7.99 -1.10 -1.83
C ASP A 37 -7.03 -0.01 -1.33
N ALA A 38 -6.55 -0.22 -0.10
CA ALA A 38 -5.70 0.67 0.69
C ALA A 38 -4.94 -0.14 1.73
N THR A 39 -3.91 0.45 2.34
CA THR A 39 -3.39 -0.03 3.62
C THR A 39 -3.40 1.12 4.61
N ASN A 40 -4.21 0.95 5.65
CA ASN A 40 -4.27 1.87 6.77
C ASN A 40 -3.88 1.12 8.05
N LEU A 41 -3.15 1.78 8.93
CA LEU A 41 -2.71 1.29 10.22
C LEU A 41 -2.88 2.39 11.26
N VAL A 42 -3.60 2.10 12.34
CA VAL A 42 -3.87 3.04 13.44
C VAL A 42 -3.39 2.43 14.75
N VAL A 43 -2.74 3.24 15.58
CA VAL A 43 -2.29 2.85 16.92
C VAL A 43 -2.57 3.99 17.90
N ILE A 44 -3.31 3.70 18.96
CA ILE A 44 -3.48 4.61 20.10
C ILE A 44 -2.22 4.55 20.97
N CYS A 45 -1.58 5.69 21.22
CA CYS A 45 -0.37 5.82 22.06
C CYS A 45 -0.65 6.86 23.14
N ASP A 46 -0.87 6.45 24.39
CA ASP A 46 -1.15 7.33 25.55
C ASP A 46 -1.98 8.61 25.21
N ASP A 47 -1.31 9.74 24.94
CA ASP A 47 -1.88 11.07 24.68
C ASP A 47 -2.11 11.41 23.20
N THR A 48 -1.87 10.46 22.29
CA THR A 48 -1.95 10.63 20.85
C THR A 48 -2.47 9.40 20.11
N ILE A 49 -2.96 9.58 18.89
CA ILE A 49 -3.31 8.49 17.97
C ILE A 49 -2.46 8.65 16.72
N LEU A 50 -1.67 7.63 16.38
CA LEU A 50 -0.93 7.59 15.12
C LEU A 50 -1.81 6.96 14.04
N VAL A 51 -1.92 7.64 12.91
CA VAL A 51 -2.75 7.25 11.77
C VAL A 51 -1.88 7.20 10.53
N GLY A 52 -1.58 5.98 10.09
CA GLY A 52 -0.75 5.69 8.94
C GLY A 52 -1.59 5.22 7.76
N VAL A 53 -1.31 5.76 6.56
CA VAL A 53 -1.99 5.39 5.31
C VAL A 53 -1.02 5.32 4.14
N ASN A 54 -1.38 4.56 3.12
CA ASN A 54 -0.86 4.74 1.78
C ASN A 54 -1.85 5.51 0.88
N THR A 55 -1.42 5.94 -0.31
CA THR A 55 -2.22 6.80 -1.21
C THR A 55 -2.57 6.16 -2.55
N ARG A 56 -2.03 4.99 -2.89
CA ARG A 56 -2.30 4.33 -4.18
C ARG A 56 -3.74 3.86 -4.31
N VAL A 57 -4.42 4.19 -5.39
CA VAL A 57 -5.68 3.58 -5.80
C VAL A 57 -5.40 2.70 -7.01
N THR A 58 -5.83 1.44 -6.96
CA THR A 58 -5.78 0.53 -8.10
C THR A 58 -7.16 0.33 -8.69
N CYS A 59 -7.27 -0.10 -9.94
CA CYS A 59 -8.52 -0.64 -10.46
C CYS A 59 -8.29 -1.90 -11.26
N GLY A 60 -9.35 -2.68 -11.40
CA GLY A 60 -9.32 -3.92 -12.15
C GLY A 60 -9.83 -5.07 -11.30
N GLN A 61 -10.34 -6.10 -11.96
CA GLN A 61 -10.76 -7.33 -11.30
C GLN A 61 -9.56 -8.21 -10.94
N ARG A 62 -8.40 -8.00 -11.58
CA ARG A 62 -7.17 -8.77 -11.36
C ARG A 62 -5.95 -7.89 -11.64
N LYS A 63 -4.99 -7.85 -10.70
CA LYS A 63 -3.61 -7.34 -10.84
C LYS A 63 -3.43 -5.83 -10.74
N GLY A 64 -3.56 -5.26 -9.55
CA GLY A 64 -2.88 -4.04 -9.08
C GLY A 64 -2.61 -2.87 -10.05
N PHE A 65 -3.45 -2.60 -11.05
CA PHE A 65 -3.22 -1.52 -12.00
C PHE A 65 -3.48 -0.18 -11.33
N ILE A 66 -2.46 0.69 -11.33
CA ILE A 66 -2.50 1.97 -10.63
C ILE A 66 -3.32 2.98 -11.42
N LEU A 67 -4.39 3.48 -10.80
CA LEU A 67 -5.13 4.65 -11.29
C LEU A 67 -4.52 5.96 -10.82
N ASP A 68 -4.13 6.01 -9.55
CA ASP A 68 -3.60 7.22 -8.92
C ASP A 68 -2.66 6.84 -7.77
N GLU A 69 -1.47 7.42 -7.73
CA GLU A 69 -0.52 7.23 -6.63
C GLU A 69 -0.67 8.27 -5.51
N LYS A 70 -1.51 9.30 -5.70
CA LYS A 70 -1.65 10.45 -4.79
C LYS A 70 -3.09 10.63 -4.30
N ALA A 71 -3.90 9.57 -4.33
CA ALA A 71 -5.29 9.66 -3.94
C ALA A 71 -5.42 10.03 -2.46
N LYS A 72 -6.42 10.85 -2.16
CA LYS A 72 -6.73 11.28 -0.79
C LYS A 72 -7.51 10.18 -0.08
N LYS A 73 -6.84 9.48 0.85
CA LYS A 73 -7.44 8.41 1.67
C LYS A 73 -7.62 8.75 3.15
N LEU A 74 -7.06 9.88 3.59
CA LEU A 74 -7.22 10.40 4.94
C LEU A 74 -8.07 11.67 4.91
N PHE A 75 -9.10 11.70 5.74
CA PHE A 75 -10.10 12.74 5.80
C PHE A 75 -10.21 13.31 7.21
N THR A 76 -10.36 14.63 7.30
CA THR A 76 -10.66 15.34 8.53
C THR A 76 -12.17 15.56 8.61
N ILE A 77 -12.82 14.92 9.58
CA ILE A 77 -14.24 15.12 9.90
C ILE A 77 -14.38 16.38 10.75
N SER A 78 -13.62 16.46 11.85
CA SER A 78 -13.48 17.61 12.74
C SER A 78 -12.03 17.72 13.23
N ASP A 79 -11.70 18.73 14.04
CA ASP A 79 -10.33 18.93 14.55
C ASP A 79 -9.77 17.73 15.31
N ASN A 80 -10.63 17.01 16.01
CA ASN A 80 -10.32 15.85 16.86
C ASN A 80 -10.75 14.49 16.26
N ILE A 81 -11.26 14.45 15.03
CA ILE A 81 -11.75 13.23 14.37
C ILE A 81 -11.20 13.14 12.94
N LEU A 82 -10.46 12.07 12.68
CA LEU A 82 -10.00 11.68 11.36
C LEU A 82 -10.72 10.41 10.89
N ALA A 83 -10.69 10.16 9.59
CA ALA A 83 -11.13 8.91 9.01
C ALA A 83 -10.21 8.49 7.87
N VAL A 84 -9.97 7.18 7.78
CA VAL A 84 -9.19 6.58 6.69
C VAL A 84 -10.02 5.51 6.00
N ILE A 85 -9.94 5.46 4.66
CA ILE A 85 -10.86 4.66 3.84
C ILE A 85 -10.16 3.47 3.17
N ALA A 86 -10.92 2.42 2.90
CA ALA A 86 -10.54 1.31 2.03
C ALA A 86 -11.77 0.81 1.24
N GLY A 87 -11.53 0.17 0.09
CA GLY A 87 -12.57 -0.20 -0.87
C GLY A 87 -12.83 0.91 -1.90
N ASP A 88 -14.07 1.04 -2.36
CA ASP A 88 -14.49 2.03 -3.36
C ASP A 88 -14.23 3.46 -2.85
N ASN A 89 -13.22 4.10 -3.45
CA ASN A 89 -12.76 5.42 -3.04
C ASN A 89 -13.86 6.49 -3.16
N ASN A 90 -14.73 6.41 -4.17
CA ASN A 90 -15.77 7.41 -4.41
C ASN A 90 -16.90 7.26 -3.39
N GLN A 91 -17.41 6.03 -3.19
CA GLN A 91 -18.47 5.78 -2.21
C GLN A 91 -18.03 6.13 -0.78
N CYS A 92 -16.78 5.79 -0.41
CA CYS A 92 -16.21 6.16 0.88
C CYS A 92 -16.05 7.68 1.03
N THR A 93 -15.63 8.38 -0.03
CA THR A 93 -15.49 9.85 0.00
C THR A 93 -16.85 10.54 0.16
N GLU A 94 -17.88 10.07 -0.55
CA GLU A 94 -19.25 10.57 -0.41
C GLU A 94 -19.79 10.33 1.00
N MET A 95 -19.60 9.12 1.54
CA MET A 95 -19.97 8.79 2.92
C MET A 95 -19.33 9.75 3.93
N LEU A 96 -18.02 9.96 3.84
CA LEU A 96 -17.31 10.83 4.78
C LEU A 96 -17.66 12.31 4.60
N THR A 97 -18.01 12.73 3.38
CA THR A 97 -18.54 14.07 3.11
C THR A 97 -19.90 14.25 3.76
N TYR A 98 -20.80 13.27 3.62
CA TYR A 98 -22.10 13.25 4.30
C TYR A 98 -21.94 13.33 5.82
N VAL A 99 -21.07 12.50 6.40
CA VAL A 99 -20.80 12.49 7.85
C VAL A 99 -20.28 13.86 8.30
N LYS A 100 -19.30 14.42 7.59
CA LYS A 100 -18.75 15.74 7.91
C LYS A 100 -19.82 16.84 7.96
N GLU A 101 -20.76 16.84 7.01
CA GLU A 101 -21.88 17.79 7.03
C GLU A 101 -22.83 17.54 8.20
N ARG A 102 -23.14 16.28 8.53
CA ARG A 102 -23.96 15.92 9.71
C ARG A 102 -23.33 16.36 11.02
N MET A 103 -22.01 16.28 11.12
CA MET A 103 -21.28 16.68 12.32
C MET A 103 -21.24 18.19 12.57
N LYS A 104 -21.64 19.04 11.60
CA LYS A 104 -21.75 20.50 11.82
C LYS A 104 -22.96 20.93 12.65
N TYR A 105 -24.05 20.14 12.62
CA TYR A 105 -25.32 20.47 13.28
C TYR A 105 -25.83 19.32 14.17
N PRO A 106 -25.03 18.83 15.13
CA PRO A 106 -25.34 17.62 15.90
C PRO A 106 -26.63 17.76 16.74
N VAL A 107 -26.83 18.92 17.36
CA VAL A 107 -27.97 19.19 18.26
C VAL A 107 -29.30 19.20 17.48
N GLU A 108 -29.30 19.82 16.30
CA GLU A 108 -30.50 19.97 15.46
C GLU A 108 -30.94 18.62 14.87
N ILE A 109 -29.98 17.78 14.46
CA ILE A 109 -30.26 16.54 13.74
C ILE A 109 -30.47 15.36 14.70
N HIS A 110 -29.71 15.29 15.79
CA HIS A 110 -29.67 14.10 16.64
C HIS A 110 -30.25 14.30 18.03
N ARG A 111 -30.58 15.55 18.41
CA ARG A 111 -30.98 15.90 19.78
C ARG A 111 -29.97 15.42 20.84
N GLU A 112 -28.73 15.16 20.42
CA GLU A 112 -27.62 14.80 21.30
C GLU A 112 -26.75 16.04 21.53
N PRO A 113 -26.38 16.36 22.77
CA PRO A 113 -25.58 17.54 23.08
C PRO A 113 -24.12 17.44 22.61
N TYR A 114 -23.65 16.27 22.17
CA TYR A 114 -22.24 16.02 21.83
C TYR A 114 -22.05 15.52 20.39
N ALA A 115 -21.35 16.31 19.56
CA ALA A 115 -20.74 15.86 18.31
C ALA A 115 -19.48 15.05 18.61
N GLY A 116 -19.66 13.79 19.01
CA GLY A 116 -18.58 12.87 19.32
C GLY A 116 -18.16 11.99 18.14
N ILE A 117 -17.05 11.28 18.29
CA ILE A 117 -16.60 10.30 17.30
C ILE A 117 -17.64 9.18 17.11
N ARG A 118 -18.36 8.83 18.19
CA ARG A 118 -19.40 7.81 18.16
C ARG A 118 -20.53 8.20 17.21
N LEU A 119 -20.94 9.47 17.22
CA LEU A 119 -21.96 9.97 16.31
C LEU A 119 -21.48 9.92 14.85
N ALA A 120 -20.22 10.32 14.60
CA ALA A 120 -19.63 10.23 13.26
C ALA A 120 -19.63 8.78 12.74
N ALA A 121 -19.31 7.81 13.59
CA ALA A 121 -19.33 6.39 13.25
C ALA A 121 -20.75 5.86 12.99
N ILE A 122 -21.75 6.28 13.77
CA ILE A 122 -23.15 5.92 13.56
C ILE A 122 -23.68 6.50 12.24
N GLU A 123 -23.38 7.76 11.92
CA GLU A 123 -23.81 8.37 10.65
C GLU A 123 -23.13 7.71 9.45
N ALA A 124 -21.84 7.35 9.57
CA ALA A 124 -21.15 6.57 8.54
C ALA A 124 -21.83 5.22 8.32
N TRP A 125 -22.11 4.48 9.40
CA TRP A 125 -22.75 3.18 9.33
C TRP A 125 -24.17 3.25 8.75
N ARG A 126 -24.95 4.27 9.11
CA ARG A 126 -26.27 4.53 8.51
C ARG A 126 -26.17 4.79 7.01
N TYR A 127 -25.19 5.59 6.58
CA TYR A 127 -24.95 5.85 5.16
C TYR A 127 -24.61 4.56 4.41
N CYS A 128 -23.70 3.73 4.94
CA CYS A 128 -23.35 2.43 4.36
C CYS A 128 -24.58 1.55 4.13
N ASN A 129 -25.51 1.51 5.10
CA ASN A 129 -26.71 0.70 5.04
C ASN A 129 -27.82 1.30 4.16
N PHE A 130 -27.79 2.61 3.92
CA PHE A 130 -28.73 3.29 3.02
C PHE A 130 -28.34 3.12 1.54
N VAL A 131 -27.04 3.15 1.24
CA VAL A 131 -26.55 3.02 -0.14
C VAL A 131 -26.65 1.57 -0.62
N THR A 132 -27.39 1.36 -1.70
CA THR A 132 -27.50 0.05 -2.34
C THR A 132 -26.13 -0.37 -2.89
N LYS A 133 -25.64 -1.55 -2.48
CA LYS A 133 -24.32 -2.09 -2.86
C LYS A 133 -23.14 -1.15 -2.48
N PHE A 134 -23.12 -0.68 -1.23
CA PHE A 134 -21.92 -0.03 -0.69
C PHE A 134 -20.76 -1.03 -0.59
N ASP A 135 -19.64 -0.72 -1.23
CA ASP A 135 -18.43 -1.55 -1.36
C ASP A 135 -17.23 -0.81 -0.78
N GLY A 136 -17.27 -0.56 0.52
CA GLY A 136 -16.28 0.26 1.20
C GLY A 136 -16.25 0.03 2.69
N ARG A 137 -15.25 0.62 3.34
CA ARG A 137 -15.09 0.61 4.78
C ARG A 137 -14.24 1.81 5.23
N ALA A 138 -14.52 2.34 6.41
CA ALA A 138 -13.74 3.39 7.02
C ALA A 138 -13.28 3.00 8.42
N LEU A 139 -12.08 3.44 8.78
CA LEU A 139 -11.60 3.45 10.15
C LEU A 139 -11.66 4.89 10.63
N ILE A 140 -12.64 5.21 11.47
CA ILE A 140 -12.89 6.54 12.03
C ILE A 140 -12.20 6.57 13.39
N VAL A 141 -11.37 7.59 13.63
CA VAL A 141 -10.46 7.65 14.77
C VAL A 141 -10.48 9.04 15.36
N GLY A 142 -10.37 9.15 16.68
CA GLY A 142 -10.52 10.45 17.32
C GLY A 142 -10.69 10.38 18.82
N TRP A 143 -11.00 11.54 19.37
CA TRP A 143 -11.08 11.77 20.80
C TRP A 143 -12.50 12.10 21.21
N GLU A 144 -13.09 11.26 22.05
CA GLU A 144 -14.38 11.51 22.68
C GLU A 144 -14.16 12.35 23.93
N LYS A 145 -14.80 13.53 24.00
CA LYS A 145 -14.77 14.36 25.21
C LYS A 145 -15.83 13.84 26.17
N LYS A 146 -15.41 13.39 27.34
CA LYS A 146 -16.30 13.01 28.44
C LYS A 146 -15.91 13.80 29.68
N ASP A 147 -16.85 14.59 30.19
CA ASP A 147 -16.62 15.53 31.26
C ASP A 147 -15.46 16.50 30.92
N GLU A 148 -14.38 16.50 31.72
CA GLU A 148 -13.18 17.31 31.51
C GLU A 148 -12.03 16.55 30.83
N SER A 149 -12.24 15.28 30.45
CA SER A 149 -11.20 14.40 29.88
C SER A 149 -11.49 13.99 28.43
N TYR A 150 -10.44 13.63 27.70
CA TYR A 150 -10.53 13.11 26.34
C TYR A 150 -10.13 11.64 26.31
N HIS A 151 -10.94 10.81 25.66
CA HIS A 151 -10.71 9.38 25.53
C HIS A 151 -10.51 9.00 24.06
N PRO A 152 -9.41 8.32 23.71
CA PRO A 152 -9.16 7.91 22.34
C PRO A 152 -10.07 6.74 21.99
N LEU A 153 -10.75 6.82 20.85
CA LEU A 153 -11.61 5.79 20.33
C LEU A 153 -11.36 5.61 18.83
N THR A 154 -11.65 4.41 18.37
CA THR A 154 -11.62 4.04 16.96
C THR A 154 -12.84 3.21 16.61
N TYR A 155 -13.35 3.38 15.39
CA TYR A 155 -14.49 2.65 14.87
C TYR A 155 -14.16 2.11 13.48
N LEU A 156 -14.20 0.80 13.31
CA LEU A 156 -14.26 0.18 11.99
C LEU A 156 -15.73 0.15 11.53
N VAL A 157 -15.99 0.79 10.40
CA VAL A 157 -17.33 0.97 9.86
C VAL A 157 -17.43 0.39 8.45
N SER A 158 -18.38 -0.50 8.23
CA SER A 158 -18.79 -1.05 6.94
C SER A 158 -20.30 -1.31 6.94
N THR A 159 -20.84 -1.95 5.90
CA THR A 159 -22.27 -2.35 5.89
C THR A 159 -22.59 -3.36 7.00
N SER A 160 -21.65 -4.26 7.31
CA SER A 160 -21.81 -5.32 8.31
C SER A 160 -21.17 -5.00 9.67
N GLU A 161 -20.34 -3.97 9.76
CA GLU A 161 -19.52 -3.70 10.94
C GLU A 161 -19.70 -2.28 11.47
N LEU A 162 -19.83 -2.18 12.79
CA LEU A 162 -19.65 -0.96 13.57
C LEU A 162 -18.92 -1.37 14.84
N ILE A 163 -17.61 -1.57 14.72
CA ILE A 163 -16.76 -2.16 15.77
C ILE A 163 -15.97 -1.04 16.44
N GLU A 164 -16.28 -0.80 17.72
CA GLU A 164 -15.52 0.11 18.57
C GLU A 164 -14.27 -0.58 19.13
N LYS A 165 -13.14 0.14 19.14
CA LYS A 165 -11.92 -0.28 19.82
C LYS A 165 -11.21 0.91 20.46
N SER A 166 -10.58 0.67 21.60
CA SER A 166 -9.87 1.70 22.39
C SER A 166 -8.59 1.18 23.05
N THR A 167 -8.10 0.00 22.65
CA THR A 167 -6.95 -0.63 23.31
C THR A 167 -5.66 0.12 22.96
N PRO A 168 -4.91 0.64 23.94
CA PRO A 168 -3.62 1.27 23.69
C PRO A 168 -2.63 0.28 23.07
N TYR A 169 -1.82 0.78 22.14
CA TYR A 169 -0.68 0.08 21.55
C TYR A 169 -0.99 -1.16 20.71
N GLU A 170 -2.27 -1.47 20.47
CA GLU A 170 -2.69 -2.48 19.50
C GLU A 170 -2.84 -1.86 18.11
N ALA A 171 -2.41 -2.60 17.08
CA ALA A 171 -2.58 -2.21 15.69
C ALA A 171 -3.99 -2.47 15.20
N LEU A 172 -4.62 -1.43 14.66
CA LEU A 172 -5.87 -1.54 13.91
C LEU A 172 -5.59 -1.30 12.44
N VAL A 173 -5.96 -2.27 11.62
CA VAL A 173 -5.67 -2.23 10.18
C VAL A 173 -6.94 -2.23 9.36
N ASN A 174 -6.86 -1.60 8.19
CA ASN A 174 -7.95 -1.53 7.24
C ASN A 174 -7.44 -1.55 5.79
N GLY A 175 -8.03 -2.41 4.96
CA GLY A 175 -7.73 -2.57 3.52
C GLY A 175 -6.86 -3.79 3.18
N SER A 176 -6.57 -4.00 1.88
CA SER A 176 -5.94 -5.21 1.33
C SER A 176 -4.60 -5.55 1.96
N GLY A 177 -3.71 -4.56 2.10
CA GLY A 177 -2.39 -4.77 2.69
C GLY A 177 -2.39 -4.67 4.22
N GLY A 178 -3.57 -4.53 4.83
CA GLY A 178 -3.73 -4.43 6.28
C GLY A 178 -3.14 -5.64 7.01
N GLN A 179 -3.29 -6.85 6.46
CA GLN A 179 -2.73 -8.06 7.05
C GLN A 179 -1.19 -8.03 7.08
N TYR A 180 -0.54 -7.61 5.99
CA TYR A 180 0.92 -7.42 5.95
C TYR A 180 1.40 -6.41 6.99
N ALA A 181 0.72 -5.26 7.07
CA ALA A 181 1.07 -4.22 8.04
C ALA A 181 0.87 -4.70 9.49
N TYR A 182 -0.24 -5.39 9.77
CA TYR A 182 -0.54 -5.94 11.10
C TYR A 182 0.51 -6.94 11.53
N PHE A 183 0.84 -7.93 10.68
CA PHE A 183 1.84 -8.93 11.02
C PHE A 183 3.22 -8.32 11.25
N TYR A 184 3.65 -7.39 10.39
CA TYR A 184 4.92 -6.71 10.59
C TYR A 184 4.92 -5.94 11.92
N TYR A 185 3.84 -5.23 12.23
CA TYR A 185 3.70 -4.51 13.49
C TYR A 185 3.82 -5.47 14.70
N GLU A 186 3.02 -6.54 14.73
CA GLU A 186 2.98 -7.49 15.85
C GLU A 186 4.33 -8.19 16.08
N VAL A 187 5.02 -8.59 15.01
CA VAL A 187 6.33 -9.29 15.12
C VAL A 187 7.43 -8.37 15.65
N TYR A 188 7.42 -7.08 15.28
CA TYR A 188 8.53 -6.17 15.56
C TYR A 188 8.25 -5.15 16.67
N LYS A 189 7.02 -5.11 17.23
CA LYS A 189 6.71 -4.29 18.39
C LYS A 189 7.47 -4.81 19.62
N LYS A 190 8.37 -3.99 20.15
CA LYS A 190 9.21 -4.32 21.34
C LYS A 190 8.77 -3.61 22.62
N GLY A 191 7.92 -2.60 22.50
CA GLY A 191 7.51 -1.75 23.59
C GLY A 191 6.38 -0.81 23.18
N ASN A 192 6.12 0.15 24.06
CA ASN A 192 5.01 1.09 23.95
C ASN A 192 5.51 2.54 23.79
N ASN A 193 6.78 2.74 23.41
CA ASN A 193 7.28 4.09 23.13
C ASN A 193 6.70 4.62 21.81
N ARG A 194 6.19 5.86 21.83
CA ARG A 194 5.50 6.49 20.70
C ARG A 194 6.42 6.69 19.49
N GLU A 195 7.67 7.11 19.68
CA GLU A 195 8.65 7.27 18.58
C GLU A 195 8.99 5.91 17.95
N GLU A 196 9.17 4.87 18.76
CA GLU A 196 9.41 3.51 18.28
C GLU A 196 8.23 2.99 17.47
N ILE A 197 7.00 3.25 17.93
CA ILE A 197 5.76 2.88 17.22
C ILE A 197 5.63 3.66 15.92
N PHE A 198 5.97 4.95 15.90
CA PHE A 198 5.98 5.75 14.68
C PHE A 198 6.95 5.19 13.63
N GLU A 199 8.18 4.85 14.02
CA GLU A 199 9.15 4.20 13.14
C GLU A 199 8.68 2.81 12.69
N LEU A 200 8.07 2.04 13.59
CA LEU A 200 7.50 0.73 13.28
C LEU A 200 6.32 0.84 12.30
N MET A 201 5.46 1.84 12.44
CA MET A 201 4.33 2.10 11.55
C MET A 201 4.79 2.39 10.13
N LYS A 202 5.84 3.22 9.95
CA LYS A 202 6.42 3.47 8.62
C LYS A 202 6.91 2.18 7.96
N ARG A 203 7.62 1.34 8.72
CA ARG A 203 8.12 0.04 8.21
C ARG A 203 6.97 -0.93 7.94
N ALA A 204 5.94 -0.99 8.77
CA ALA A 204 4.77 -1.84 8.55
C ALA A 204 4.00 -1.45 7.27
N LEU A 205 3.80 -0.16 7.04
CA LEU A 205 3.19 0.35 5.81
C LEU A 205 4.07 0.11 4.58
N LEU A 206 5.40 0.25 4.73
CA LEU A 206 6.35 -0.08 3.67
C LEU A 206 6.30 -1.57 3.32
N PHE A 207 6.26 -2.45 4.33
CA PHE A 207 6.13 -3.89 4.13
C PHE A 207 4.87 -4.23 3.33
N ALA A 208 3.72 -3.63 3.68
CA ALA A 208 2.53 -3.76 2.85
C ALA A 208 2.74 -3.20 1.42
N ALA A 209 3.33 -2.02 1.27
CA ALA A 209 3.53 -1.39 -0.04
C ALA A 209 4.48 -2.12 -0.98
N ILE A 210 5.35 -3.01 -0.48
CA ILE A 210 6.26 -3.80 -1.31
C ILE A 210 5.77 -5.23 -1.56
N PHE A 211 4.74 -5.71 -0.84
CA PHE A 211 4.22 -7.08 -0.96
C PHE A 211 2.72 -7.17 -1.35
N ASP A 212 1.92 -6.13 -1.13
CA ASP A 212 0.54 -6.05 -1.60
C ASP A 212 0.46 -5.22 -2.89
N GLU A 213 -0.04 -5.84 -3.96
CA GLU A 213 -0.13 -5.22 -5.30
C GLU A 213 -1.05 -3.98 -5.33
N ASN A 214 -1.97 -3.89 -4.38
CA ASN A 214 -2.90 -2.77 -4.26
C ASN A 214 -2.40 -1.65 -3.34
N SER A 215 -1.23 -1.84 -2.73
CA SER A 215 -0.64 -0.88 -1.81
C SER A 215 0.55 -0.14 -2.41
N GLY A 216 0.65 1.16 -2.13
CA GLY A 216 1.83 1.94 -2.48
C GLY A 216 1.57 3.43 -2.65
N GLY A 217 2.32 4.05 -3.57
CA GLY A 217 2.31 5.50 -3.79
C GLY A 217 3.14 6.22 -2.71
N ILE A 218 2.46 6.91 -1.81
CA ILE A 218 3.06 7.68 -0.73
C ILE A 218 2.65 7.08 0.61
N ILE A 219 3.62 6.91 1.51
CA ILE A 219 3.37 6.60 2.92
C ILE A 219 3.20 7.91 3.67
N ARG A 220 2.06 8.04 4.33
CA ARG A 220 1.69 9.23 5.09
C ARG A 220 1.33 8.84 6.52
N VAL A 221 1.88 9.56 7.49
CA VAL A 221 1.56 9.35 8.91
C VAL A 221 1.16 10.67 9.54
N VAL A 222 0.00 10.66 10.18
CA VAL A 222 -0.58 11.78 10.89
C VAL A 222 -0.67 11.46 12.38
N GLU A 223 -0.31 12.43 13.19
CA GLU A 223 -0.56 12.43 14.63
C GLU A 223 -1.89 13.10 14.92
N LEU A 224 -2.76 12.46 15.68
CA LEU A 224 -4.04 13.01 16.12
C LEU A 224 -4.07 13.16 17.64
N LYS A 225 -4.14 14.41 18.09
CA LYS A 225 -4.28 14.82 19.49
C LYS A 225 -5.72 15.30 19.77
N PRO A 226 -6.11 15.45 21.04
CA PRO A 226 -7.47 15.89 21.40
C PRO A 226 -7.95 17.19 20.75
N LEU A 227 -7.03 18.09 20.39
CA LEU A 227 -7.34 19.43 19.88
C LEU A 227 -6.86 19.67 18.43
N GLY A 228 -6.42 18.64 17.71
CA GLY A 228 -5.90 18.82 16.37
C GLY A 228 -5.05 17.66 15.87
N HIS A 229 -4.62 17.75 14.62
CA HIS A 229 -3.78 16.75 13.98
C HIS A 229 -2.63 17.39 13.21
N TYR A 230 -1.53 16.64 13.08
CA TYR A 230 -0.28 17.11 12.47
C TYR A 230 0.29 16.02 11.56
N GLU A 231 0.72 16.40 10.37
CA GLU A 231 1.43 15.48 9.48
C GLU A 231 2.87 15.28 9.99
N LEU A 232 3.21 14.04 10.32
CA LEU A 232 4.55 13.67 10.79
C LEU A 232 5.45 13.19 9.65
N TYR A 233 4.85 12.55 8.65
CA TYR A 233 5.58 11.86 7.60
C TYR A 233 4.78 11.83 6.30
N HIS A 234 5.50 12.03 5.19
CA HIS A 234 4.94 12.06 3.85
C HIS A 234 6.08 11.79 2.86
N GLN A 235 6.24 10.54 2.42
CA GLN A 235 7.30 10.15 1.51
C GLN A 235 6.84 9.08 0.49
N PRO A 236 7.31 9.14 -0.77
CA PRO A 236 7.11 8.05 -1.72
C PRO A 236 7.66 6.73 -1.19
N VAL A 237 7.00 5.61 -1.51
CA VAL A 237 7.39 4.25 -1.07
C VAL A 237 8.85 3.95 -1.34
N LEU A 238 9.36 4.31 -2.52
CA LEU A 238 10.75 4.08 -2.91
C LEU A 238 11.75 4.82 -1.99
N ASN A 239 11.43 6.05 -1.58
CA ASN A 239 12.25 6.81 -0.62
C ASN A 239 12.21 6.15 0.77
N VAL A 240 11.04 5.67 1.20
CA VAL A 240 10.93 4.93 2.48
C VAL A 240 11.77 3.66 2.42
N LEU A 241 11.73 2.94 1.29
CA LEU A 241 12.55 1.74 1.08
C LEU A 241 14.04 2.07 1.14
N PHE A 242 14.49 3.18 0.57
CA PHE A 242 15.88 3.61 0.67
C PHE A 242 16.33 3.78 2.13
N TYR A 243 15.58 4.54 2.93
CA TYR A 243 15.93 4.80 4.33
C TYR A 243 15.89 3.55 5.20
N HIS A 244 15.04 2.59 4.86
CA HIS A 244 14.86 1.35 5.62
C HIS A 244 15.46 0.13 4.94
N TYR A 245 16.27 0.27 3.89
CA TYR A 245 16.68 -0.85 3.04
C TYR A 245 17.28 -2.02 3.84
N ASN A 246 18.11 -1.72 4.84
CA ASN A 246 18.73 -2.74 5.68
C ASN A 246 17.70 -3.60 6.45
N ASP A 247 16.56 -3.01 6.82
CA ASP A 247 15.44 -3.71 7.46
C ASP A 247 14.71 -4.64 6.47
N PHE A 248 14.88 -4.44 5.17
CA PHE A 248 14.18 -5.16 4.10
C PHE A 248 15.09 -5.99 3.19
N ALA A 249 16.42 -5.94 3.38
CA ALA A 249 17.37 -6.71 2.59
C ALA A 249 17.09 -8.23 2.65
N THR A 250 16.70 -8.74 3.82
CA THR A 250 16.32 -10.16 3.97
C THR A 250 14.98 -10.46 3.29
N PRO A 251 13.87 -9.75 3.58
CA PRO A 251 12.61 -9.94 2.85
C PRO A 251 12.71 -9.83 1.32
N LEU A 252 13.64 -9.01 0.81
CA LEU A 252 13.85 -8.78 -0.62
C LEU A 252 14.91 -9.71 -1.25
N SER A 253 15.42 -10.70 -0.52
CA SER A 253 16.49 -11.57 -1.03
C SER A 253 16.06 -12.41 -2.23
N ASN A 254 14.77 -12.68 -2.36
CA ASN A 254 14.18 -13.43 -3.46
C ASN A 254 13.40 -12.50 -4.40
N SER A 255 13.81 -11.24 -4.50
CA SER A 255 13.16 -10.24 -5.34
C SER A 255 14.14 -9.68 -6.35
N LEU A 256 13.63 -9.24 -7.50
CA LEU A 256 14.36 -8.44 -8.47
C LEU A 256 13.64 -7.11 -8.68
N PHE A 257 14.38 -6.02 -8.85
CA PHE A 257 13.84 -4.86 -9.52
C PHE A 257 13.63 -5.17 -11.00
N SER A 258 12.50 -4.75 -11.54
CA SER A 258 12.22 -4.68 -12.97
C SER A 258 11.88 -3.24 -13.34
N LEU A 259 12.60 -2.69 -14.33
CA LEU A 259 12.44 -1.31 -14.76
C LEU A 259 11.96 -1.27 -16.20
N TRP A 260 10.94 -0.46 -16.44
CA TRP A 260 10.39 -0.20 -17.76
C TRP A 260 10.60 1.27 -18.10
N TYR A 261 11.27 1.55 -19.21
CA TYR A 261 11.48 2.91 -19.64
C TYR A 261 10.16 3.47 -20.20
N ASN A 262 9.69 4.59 -19.66
CA ASN A 262 8.35 5.15 -19.96
C ASN A 262 8.15 5.45 -21.45
N SER A 263 9.24 5.71 -22.20
CA SER A 263 9.16 5.98 -23.65
C SER A 263 8.91 4.73 -24.48
N ASP A 264 9.17 3.55 -23.91
CA ASP A 264 9.09 2.27 -24.61
C ASP A 264 7.70 1.65 -24.41
N TYR A 265 7.04 1.96 -23.29
CA TYR A 265 5.70 1.46 -23.00
C TYR A 265 4.91 2.42 -22.09
N GLU A 266 3.67 2.72 -22.49
CA GLU A 266 2.72 3.45 -21.65
C GLU A 266 2.16 2.53 -20.55
N TYR A 267 2.19 2.97 -19.29
CA TYR A 267 1.60 2.20 -18.20
C TYR A 267 0.09 2.07 -18.38
N THR A 268 -0.36 0.86 -18.71
CA THR A 268 -1.79 0.54 -18.91
C THR A 268 -2.18 -0.71 -18.10
N HIS A 269 -3.47 -0.88 -17.87
CA HIS A 269 -4.00 -2.08 -17.22
C HIS A 269 -3.62 -3.34 -18.00
N GLU A 270 -3.75 -3.28 -19.32
CA GLU A 270 -3.39 -4.38 -20.22
C GLU A 270 -1.91 -4.75 -20.12
N LEU A 271 -1.00 -3.75 -20.05
CA LEU A 271 0.41 -4.01 -19.77
C LEU A 271 0.57 -4.73 -18.45
N ASN A 272 -0.08 -4.26 -17.38
CA ASN A 272 0.09 -4.83 -16.05
C ASN A 272 -0.35 -6.29 -16.00
N GLU A 273 -1.49 -6.61 -16.64
CA GLU A 273 -1.96 -7.99 -16.74
C GLU A 273 -1.00 -8.87 -17.56
N ARG A 274 -0.53 -8.35 -18.69
CA ARG A 274 0.39 -9.04 -19.60
C ARG A 274 1.75 -9.30 -18.94
N VAL A 275 2.27 -8.35 -18.15
CA VAL A 275 3.50 -8.53 -17.37
C VAL A 275 3.40 -9.76 -16.49
N HIS A 276 2.32 -9.86 -15.71
CA HIS A 276 2.11 -11.02 -14.86
C HIS A 276 2.02 -12.33 -15.67
N ASP A 277 1.27 -12.36 -16.77
CA ASP A 277 1.08 -13.60 -17.56
C ASP A 277 2.35 -14.06 -18.27
N VAL A 278 3.19 -13.13 -18.72
CA VAL A 278 4.49 -13.45 -19.31
C VAL A 278 5.45 -13.92 -18.23
N PHE A 279 5.53 -13.23 -17.08
CA PHE A 279 6.46 -13.61 -16.02
C PHE A 279 6.13 -14.98 -15.42
N THR A 280 4.85 -15.29 -15.22
CA THR A 280 4.38 -16.62 -14.82
C THR A 280 4.84 -17.73 -15.79
N ARG A 281 4.91 -17.45 -17.09
CA ARG A 281 5.34 -18.43 -18.11
C ARG A 281 6.85 -18.49 -18.30
N LYS A 282 7.55 -17.37 -18.19
CA LYS A 282 8.99 -17.25 -18.51
C LYS A 282 9.88 -17.55 -17.31
N PHE A 283 9.43 -17.23 -16.09
CA PHE A 283 10.25 -17.36 -14.90
C PHE A 283 9.69 -18.42 -13.95
N SER A 284 10.48 -19.48 -13.74
CA SER A 284 10.19 -20.47 -12.72
C SER A 284 10.24 -19.84 -11.33
N GLY A 285 9.24 -20.13 -10.51
CA GLY A 285 9.15 -19.60 -9.15
C GLY A 285 8.68 -18.15 -9.04
N TYR A 286 8.27 -17.50 -10.15
CA TYR A 286 7.59 -16.21 -10.08
C TYR A 286 6.36 -16.29 -9.17
N SER A 287 6.22 -15.30 -8.30
CA SER A 287 5.10 -15.18 -7.35
C SER A 287 4.16 -14.07 -7.80
N HIS A 288 4.62 -12.82 -7.72
CA HIS A 288 3.85 -11.63 -8.07
C HIS A 288 4.78 -10.43 -8.30
N THR A 289 4.22 -9.30 -8.70
CA THR A 289 4.96 -8.04 -8.87
C THR A 289 4.21 -6.87 -8.25
N VAL A 290 4.95 -5.93 -7.68
CA VAL A 290 4.43 -4.71 -7.08
C VAL A 290 5.17 -3.53 -7.67
N VAL A 291 4.44 -2.50 -8.13
CA VAL A 291 5.06 -1.24 -8.52
C VAL A 291 5.43 -0.49 -7.25
N VAL A 292 6.67 -0.04 -7.09
CA VAL A 292 7.13 0.67 -5.88
C VAL A 292 7.49 2.13 -6.13
N GLY A 293 7.54 2.52 -7.40
CA GLY A 293 7.66 3.92 -7.80
C GLY A 293 7.50 4.08 -9.30
N ALA A 294 7.11 5.27 -9.71
CA ALA A 294 7.19 5.72 -11.09
C ALA A 294 7.83 7.12 -11.08
N ASN A 295 8.88 7.29 -11.87
CA ASN A 295 9.49 8.60 -12.11
C ASN A 295 9.32 8.99 -13.58
N ARG A 296 9.98 10.07 -14.02
CA ARG A 296 9.89 10.55 -15.41
C ARG A 296 10.37 9.52 -16.43
N ASN A 297 11.35 8.71 -16.06
CA ASN A 297 12.07 7.83 -16.96
C ASN A 297 11.59 6.38 -16.85
N PHE A 298 11.22 5.92 -15.65
CA PHE A 298 10.98 4.52 -15.37
C PHE A 298 9.75 4.27 -14.51
N ILE A 299 9.12 3.13 -14.79
CA ILE A 299 8.25 2.41 -13.85
C ILE A 299 9.13 1.40 -13.13
N VAL A 300 9.19 1.51 -11.80
CA VAL A 300 10.01 0.65 -10.94
C VAL A 300 9.12 -0.37 -10.27
N ARG A 301 9.38 -1.65 -10.55
CA ARG A 301 8.67 -2.79 -9.97
C ARG A 301 9.61 -3.63 -9.12
N LEU A 302 9.08 -4.18 -8.04
CA LEU A 302 9.61 -5.38 -7.42
C LEU A 302 8.93 -6.59 -8.03
N VAL A 303 9.72 -7.61 -8.34
CA VAL A 303 9.28 -8.90 -8.86
C VAL A 303 9.70 -9.94 -7.83
N HIS A 304 8.73 -10.62 -7.24
CA HIS A 304 8.94 -11.55 -6.14
C HIS A 304 8.96 -12.99 -6.63
N PHE A 305 9.85 -13.79 -6.06
CA PHE A 305 10.03 -15.18 -6.38
C PHE A 305 9.95 -16.05 -5.12
N ASN A 306 9.42 -17.27 -5.29
CA ASN A 306 9.40 -18.32 -4.27
C ASN A 306 10.69 -19.17 -4.30
N CYS A 307 11.71 -18.71 -5.01
CA CYS A 307 13.00 -19.36 -5.16
C CYS A 307 14.13 -18.33 -5.05
N ASP A 308 15.35 -18.81 -4.85
CA ASP A 308 16.54 -17.98 -4.91
C ASP A 308 16.72 -17.39 -6.32
N VAL A 309 16.82 -16.06 -6.39
CA VAL A 309 16.94 -15.31 -7.64
C VAL A 309 18.37 -15.21 -8.15
N GLY A 310 19.38 -15.63 -7.37
CA GLY A 310 20.78 -15.52 -7.77
C GLY A 310 21.10 -16.22 -9.09
N LYS A 311 20.61 -17.45 -9.27
CA LYS A 311 20.74 -18.18 -10.55
C LYS A 311 20.00 -17.47 -11.67
N LEU A 312 18.75 -17.07 -11.44
CA LEU A 312 17.92 -16.37 -12.42
C LEU A 312 18.61 -15.09 -12.91
N TYR A 313 19.17 -14.32 -11.99
CA TYR A 313 19.88 -13.10 -12.32
C TYR A 313 21.16 -13.36 -13.11
N GLY A 314 21.93 -14.40 -12.76
CA GLY A 314 23.09 -14.83 -13.53
C GLY A 314 22.74 -15.23 -14.97
N ASP A 315 21.60 -15.90 -15.18
CA ASP A 315 21.09 -16.24 -16.51
C ASP A 315 20.73 -14.98 -17.32
N LEU A 316 20.13 -13.96 -16.67
CA LEU A 316 19.83 -12.66 -17.28
C LEU A 316 21.11 -11.90 -17.67
N GLU A 317 22.12 -11.88 -16.80
CA GLU A 317 23.43 -11.27 -17.09
C GLU A 317 24.13 -11.97 -18.26
N TRP A 318 24.10 -13.31 -18.27
CA TRP A 318 24.67 -14.09 -19.36
C TRP A 318 23.98 -13.80 -20.69
N TYR A 319 22.64 -13.76 -20.70
CA TYR A 319 21.85 -13.40 -21.87
C TYR A 319 22.19 -11.99 -22.36
N HIS A 320 22.22 -10.99 -21.48
CA HIS A 320 22.59 -9.63 -21.84
C HIS A 320 23.99 -9.57 -22.46
N LYS A 321 24.96 -10.28 -21.90
CA LYS A 321 26.35 -10.22 -22.39
C LYS A 321 26.57 -10.91 -23.74
N HIS A 322 25.84 -11.99 -24.04
CA HIS A 322 26.15 -12.87 -25.18
C HIS A 322 25.07 -12.90 -26.27
N LEU A 323 23.82 -12.58 -25.94
CA LEU A 323 22.67 -12.77 -26.84
C LEU A 323 21.84 -11.51 -27.06
N ALA A 324 22.08 -10.44 -26.29
CA ALA A 324 21.40 -9.17 -26.48
C ALA A 324 21.93 -8.46 -27.75
N THR A 325 21.49 -8.91 -28.91
CA THR A 325 21.99 -8.42 -30.19
C THR A 325 20.86 -8.36 -31.21
N GLN A 326 19.94 -7.38 -31.11
CA GLN A 326 19.17 -6.89 -32.26
C GLN A 326 18.79 -5.40 -32.18
N LEU A 327 18.64 -4.78 -31.00
CA LEU A 327 18.34 -3.35 -30.85
C LEU A 327 18.94 -2.79 -29.55
N ARG A 328 19.52 -1.58 -29.60
CA ARG A 328 20.06 -0.87 -28.43
C ARG A 328 18.92 -0.21 -27.65
N PRO A 329 18.77 -0.46 -26.34
CA PRO A 329 17.77 0.22 -25.52
C PRO A 329 17.94 1.74 -25.50
N ARG A 330 16.83 2.48 -25.54
CA ARG A 330 16.86 3.96 -25.51
C ARG A 330 17.45 4.54 -24.24
N HIS A 331 17.24 3.88 -23.10
CA HIS A 331 17.79 4.33 -21.82
C HIS A 331 19.34 4.42 -21.82
N LEU A 332 20.02 3.72 -22.73
CA LEU A 332 21.49 3.80 -22.86
C LEU A 332 21.95 5.10 -23.53
N ASP A 333 21.07 5.73 -24.32
CA ASP A 333 21.35 6.99 -25.02
C ASP A 333 20.86 8.21 -24.22
N ASP A 334 19.99 8.00 -23.24
CA ASP A 334 19.54 9.04 -22.32
C ASP A 334 20.59 9.32 -21.24
N LEU A 335 21.30 10.45 -21.38
CA LEU A 335 22.32 10.89 -20.44
C LEU A 335 21.77 11.30 -19.07
N THR A 336 20.45 11.47 -18.93
CA THR A 336 19.82 11.71 -17.63
C THR A 336 19.68 10.42 -16.81
N VAL A 337 19.83 9.25 -17.44
CA VAL A 337 19.82 7.96 -16.76
C VAL A 337 21.16 7.70 -16.08
N HIS A 338 21.12 7.43 -14.78
CA HIS A 338 22.30 7.14 -13.97
C HIS A 338 23.09 5.91 -14.50
N SER A 339 24.42 5.92 -14.35
CA SER A 339 25.29 4.84 -14.87
C SER A 339 24.88 3.46 -14.37
N GLU A 340 24.50 3.37 -13.09
CA GLU A 340 24.15 2.07 -12.49
C GLU A 340 22.88 1.48 -13.08
N VAL A 341 21.94 2.32 -13.52
CA VAL A 341 20.74 1.86 -14.25
C VAL A 341 21.11 1.45 -15.67
N ARG A 342 21.97 2.22 -16.36
CA ARG A 342 22.47 1.87 -17.71
C ARG A 342 23.29 0.58 -17.73
N ALA A 343 23.85 0.16 -16.61
CA ALA A 343 24.63 -1.06 -16.49
C ALA A 343 23.77 -2.32 -16.23
N LEU A 344 22.48 -2.17 -15.93
CA LEU A 344 21.63 -3.30 -15.59
C LEU A 344 21.44 -4.26 -16.78
N PRO A 345 21.39 -5.59 -16.52
CA PRO A 345 20.98 -6.54 -17.54
C PRO A 345 19.56 -6.27 -18.02
N TRP A 346 19.35 -6.46 -19.31
CA TRP A 346 18.03 -6.31 -19.92
C TRP A 346 17.70 -7.48 -20.83
N ILE A 347 16.41 -7.73 -20.98
CA ILE A 347 15.85 -8.75 -21.86
C ILE A 347 14.69 -8.16 -22.65
N VAL A 348 14.45 -8.73 -23.83
CA VAL A 348 13.27 -8.45 -24.66
C VAL A 348 12.43 -9.71 -24.67
N PHE A 349 11.15 -9.58 -24.37
CA PHE A 349 10.18 -10.65 -24.63
C PHE A 349 9.33 -10.25 -25.83
N GLU A 350 9.17 -11.16 -26.79
CA GLU A 350 8.35 -10.93 -27.99
C GLU A 350 6.93 -10.47 -27.64
N GLU A 351 6.40 -10.95 -26.51
CA GLU A 351 5.08 -10.59 -25.99
C GLU A 351 4.94 -9.08 -25.62
N PHE A 352 6.06 -8.37 -25.47
CA PHE A 352 6.13 -6.92 -25.22
C PHE A 352 6.71 -6.15 -26.41
N GLY A 353 6.84 -6.79 -27.57
CA GLY A 353 7.46 -6.18 -28.76
C GLY A 353 8.96 -5.98 -28.56
N ALA A 354 9.51 -4.90 -29.13
CA ALA A 354 10.93 -4.56 -29.05
C ALA A 354 11.34 -3.88 -27.73
N SER A 355 10.49 -3.94 -26.69
CA SER A 355 10.71 -3.21 -25.43
C SER A 355 11.73 -3.92 -24.56
N HIS A 356 12.66 -3.14 -24.01
CA HIS A 356 13.70 -3.63 -23.12
C HIS A 356 13.25 -3.53 -21.67
N ILE A 357 13.31 -4.65 -20.95
CA ILE A 357 13.05 -4.69 -19.51
C ILE A 357 14.38 -4.86 -18.80
N LEU A 358 14.74 -3.90 -17.95
CA LEU A 358 15.95 -3.98 -17.15
C LEU A 358 15.65 -4.73 -15.85
N PHE A 359 16.62 -5.51 -15.38
CA PHE A 359 16.54 -6.24 -14.12
C PHE A 359 17.71 -5.88 -13.22
N GLY A 360 17.47 -5.76 -11.92
CA GLY A 360 18.51 -5.49 -10.94
C GLY A 360 18.25 -6.21 -9.63
N ILE A 361 19.31 -6.71 -8.98
CA ILE A 361 19.18 -7.20 -7.61
C ILE A 361 18.91 -6.00 -6.68
N PRO A 362 17.90 -6.06 -5.80
CA PRO A 362 17.71 -5.05 -4.78
C PRO A 362 18.98 -4.89 -3.96
N GLY A 363 19.50 -3.68 -3.94
CA GLY A 363 20.72 -3.31 -3.24
C GLY A 363 20.64 -1.85 -2.86
N TRP A 364 21.17 -1.48 -1.70
CA TRP A 364 21.10 -0.11 -1.17
C TRP A 364 21.46 0.94 -2.24
N LYS A 365 22.57 0.71 -2.97
CA LYS A 365 23.05 1.61 -4.04
C LYS A 365 22.06 1.73 -5.20
N LEU A 366 21.43 0.63 -5.63
CA LEU A 366 20.45 0.67 -6.70
C LEU A 366 19.18 1.41 -6.23
N VAL A 367 18.71 1.14 -5.02
CA VAL A 367 17.55 1.86 -4.44
C VAL A 367 17.82 3.36 -4.33
N GLU A 368 19.02 3.74 -3.85
CA GLU A 368 19.46 5.15 -3.80
C GLU A 368 19.36 5.82 -5.16
N VAL A 369 19.91 5.17 -6.20
CA VAL A 369 19.87 5.68 -7.56
C VAL A 369 18.43 5.84 -8.04
N LEU A 370 17.57 4.85 -7.80
CA LEU A 370 16.17 4.90 -8.23
C LEU A 370 15.35 5.99 -7.51
N CYS A 371 15.79 6.46 -6.33
CA CYS A 371 15.17 7.60 -5.66
C CYS A 371 15.56 8.96 -6.26
N ASN A 372 16.71 9.03 -6.94
CA ASN A 372 17.33 10.28 -7.42
C ASN A 372 17.19 10.49 -8.94
N VAL A 373 16.68 9.50 -9.67
CA VAL A 373 16.34 9.53 -11.10
C VAL A 373 14.82 9.65 -11.22
#